data_AF-A0A094KI02-F1
#
_entry.id   AF-A0A094KI02-F1
#
_cell.length_a   1.000
_cell.length_b   1.000
_cell.length_c   1.000
_cell.angle_alpha   90.00
_cell.angle_beta   90.00
_cell.angle_gamma   90.00
#
_symmetry.space_group_name_H-M   'P 1'
#
loop_
_entity.id
_entity.type
_entity.pdbx_description
1 polymer ?
#
loop_
_entity_poly.entity_id
_entity_poly.type
_entity_poly.pdbx_seq_one_letter_code
_entity_poly.pdbx_strand_id
1 'polypeptide(L)' 'MDKIFLTKCLRCGGAVAYDKFYGTHGQFWGWKCLICGEIVDPVILNNRQLMIDGREINTRRERR' A
#
# COMPACT_ATOMS: atom_id res chain seq x y z
N MET A 1 -1.37 5.66 -18.89
CA MET A 1 -0.66 6.24 -17.73
C MET A 1 -1.70 6.91 -16.85
N ASP A 2 -2.49 6.08 -16.16
CA ASP A 2 -3.53 6.59 -15.27
C ASP A 2 -2.84 7.01 -13.98
N LYS A 3 -2.48 8.29 -13.91
CA LYS A 3 -2.20 9.00 -12.67
C LYS A 3 -3.47 8.89 -11.82
N ILE A 4 -3.61 7.79 -11.08
CA ILE A 4 -4.58 7.67 -10.01
C ILE A 4 -4.20 8.78 -9.03
N PHE A 5 -4.92 9.90 -9.12
CA PHE A 5 -4.86 10.94 -8.12
C PHE A 5 -5.35 10.31 -6.83
N LEU A 6 -4.41 9.84 -6.01
CA LEU A 6 -4.55 9.41 -4.62
C LEU A 6 -4.99 10.60 -3.75
N THR A 7 -6.11 11.21 -4.12
CA THR A 7 -6.83 12.25 -3.39
C THR A 7 -8.04 11.66 -2.68
N LYS A 8 -8.44 10.42 -3.05
CA LYS A 8 -9.53 9.67 -2.45
C LYS A 8 -9.11 8.22 -2.20
N CYS A 9 -9.57 7.69 -1.07
CA CYS A 9 -9.40 6.30 -0.69
C CYS A 9 -10.17 5.38 -1.64
N LEU A 10 -9.53 4.32 -2.13
CA LEU A 10 -10.15 3.37 -3.06
C LEU A 10 -11.20 2.48 -2.37
N ARG A 11 -11.09 2.26 -1.05
CA ARG A 11 -12.06 1.48 -0.28
C ARG A 11 -13.33 2.24 0.10
N CYS A 12 -13.24 3.52 0.46
CA CYS A 12 -14.39 4.26 1.01
C CYS A 12 -14.66 5.63 0.35
N GLY A 13 -13.83 6.08 -0.59
CA GLY A 13 -13.94 7.39 -1.24
C GLY A 13 -13.53 8.59 -0.37
N GLY A 14 -13.17 8.36 0.90
CA GLY A 14 -12.78 9.39 1.85
C GLY A 14 -11.43 10.04 1.55
N ALA A 15 -11.16 11.18 2.19
CA ALA A 15 -9.90 11.90 2.03
C ALA A 15 -8.70 11.06 2.50
N VAL A 16 -7.58 11.23 1.81
CA VAL A 16 -6.29 10.61 2.17
C VAL A 16 -5.25 11.68 2.46
N ALA A 17 -4.40 11.40 3.44
CA ALA A 17 -3.27 12.25 3.80
C ALA A 17 -1.96 11.50 3.52
N TYR A 18 -0.94 12.23 3.07
CA TYR A 18 0.41 11.70 2.93
C TYR A 18 1.12 11.78 4.27
N ASP A 19 1.48 10.63 4.83
CA ASP A 19 1.97 10.51 6.20
C ASP A 19 3.20 9.58 6.26
N LYS A 20 3.98 9.74 7.33
CA LYS A 20 5.19 8.96 7.59
C LYS A 20 4.92 7.90 8.64
N PHE A 21 5.11 6.64 8.25
CA PHE A 21 4.91 5.48 9.09
C PHE A 21 6.23 5.00 9.67
N TYR A 22 6.18 4.58 10.93
CA TYR A 22 7.31 3.99 11.65
C TYR A 22 6.96 2.56 12.03
N GLY A 23 7.82 1.62 11.66
CA GLY A 23 7.70 0.21 11.99
C GLY A 23 9.01 -0.36 12.52
N THR A 24 8.99 -1.63 12.92
CA THR A 24 10.16 -2.35 13.45
C THR A 24 11.32 -2.44 12.46
N HIS A 25 11.03 -2.42 11.16
CA HIS A 25 12.01 -2.53 10.08
C HIS A 25 12.35 -1.21 9.40
N GLY A 26 11.93 -0.07 9.98
CA GLY A 26 12.27 1.26 9.48
C GLY A 26 11.05 2.16 9.28
N GLN A 27 11.26 3.21 8.47
CA GLN A 27 10.26 4.22 8.18
C GLN A 27 9.91 4.24 6.69
N PHE A 28 8.66 4.50 6.38
CA PHE A 28 8.20 4.66 5.00
C PHE A 28 7.14 5.76 4.91
N TRP A 29 6.92 6.26 3.70
CA TRP A 29 5.87 7.24 3.42
C TRP A 29 4.75 6.58 2.64
N GLY A 30 3.51 6.97 2.94
CA GLY A 30 2.34 6.41 2.27
C GLY A 30 1.11 7.30 2.42
N TRP A 31 0.06 6.96 1.67
CA TRP A 31 -1.24 7.62 1.77
C TRP A 31 -2.14 6.84 2.70
N LYS A 32 -2.65 7.50 3.75
CA LYS A 32 -3.60 6.93 4.69
C LYS A 32 -4.94 7.63 4.59
N CYS A 33 -6.00 6.83 4.50
CA CYS A 33 -7.36 7.32 4.58
C CYS A 33 -7.67 7.81 5.99
N LEU A 34 -8.20 9.02 6.11
CA LEU A 34 -8.63 9.61 7.37
C LEU A 34 -9.96 9.03 7.88
N ILE A 35 -10.69 8.30 7.03
CA ILE A 35 -12.02 7.75 7.35
C ILE A 35 -11.94 6.27 7.74
N CYS A 36 -11.40 5.42 6.86
CA CYS A 36 -11.36 3.96 7.08
C CYS A 36 -9.97 3.43 7.47
N GLY A 37 -8.94 4.28 7.47
CA GLY A 37 -7.57 3.87 7.81
C GLY A 37 -6.86 3.05 6.74
N GLU A 38 -7.41 2.91 5.52
CA GLU A 38 -6.69 2.24 4.43
C GLU A 38 -5.37 2.94 4.14
N ILE A 39 -4.27 2.18 4.11
CA ILE A 39 -2.93 2.63 3.77
C ILE A 39 -2.54 2.05 2.41
N VAL A 40 -2.01 2.91 1.54
CA VAL A 40 -1.46 2.54 0.24
C VAL A 40 -0.12 3.25 0.03
N ASP A 41 0.81 2.53 -0.57
CA ASP A 41 2.09 3.02 -1.06
C ASP A 41 2.46 2.17 -2.30
N PRO A 42 3.52 2.51 -3.06
CA PRO A 42 3.88 1.76 -4.25
C PRO A 42 4.16 0.27 -3.99
N VAL A 43 4.74 -0.09 -2.84
CA VAL A 43 5.05 -1.48 -2.46
C VAL A 43 3.76 -2.22 -2.11
N ILE A 44 2.86 -1.62 -1.32
CA ILE A 44 1.55 -2.18 -1.00
C ILE A 44 0.75 -2.43 -2.28
N LEU A 45 0.70 -1.45 -3.20
CA LEU A 45 -0.01 -1.58 -4.47
C LEU A 45 0.59 -2.68 -5.34
N ASN A 46 1.92 -2.74 -5.46
CA ASN A 46 2.60 -3.80 -6.19
C ASN A 46 2.30 -5.19 -5.60
N ASN A 47 2.34 -5.33 -4.28
CA ASN A 47 2.03 -6.59 -3.62
C ASN A 47 0.57 -7.01 -3.82
N ARG A 48 -0.37 -6.06 -3.80
CA ARG A 48 -1.79 -6.31 -4.13
C ARG A 48 -1.96 -6.78 -5.57
N GLN A 49 -1.28 -6.15 -6.53
CA GLN A 49 -1.32 -6.57 -7.93
C GLN A 49 -0.78 -7.99 -8.11
N LEU A 50 0.34 -8.32 -7.46
CA LEU A 50 0.93 -9.66 -7.52
C LEU A 50 -0.02 -10.73 -6.96
N MET A 51 -0.76 -10.43 -5.88
CA MET A 51 -1.78 -11.32 -5.34
C MET A 51 -2.96 -11.53 -6.31
N ILE A 52 -3.41 -10.47 -7.00
CA ILE A 52 -4.47 -10.57 -8.03
C ILE A 52 -4.01 -11.44 -9.20
N ASP A 53 -2.77 -11.26 -9.65
CA ASP A 53 -2.19 -11.99 -10.77
C ASP A 53 -1.88 -13.47 -10.44
N GLY A 54 -2.17 -13.94 -9.22
CA GLY A 54 -1.84 -15.29 -8.76
C GLY A 54 -0.32 -15.54 -8.67
N ARG A 55 0.50 -14.49 -8.73
CA ARG A 55 1.95 -14.57 -8.58
C ARG A 55 2.28 -14.61 -7.10
N GLU A 56 2.39 -15.82 -6.56
CA GLU A 56 2.84 -16.02 -5.19
C GLU A 56 4.24 -15.42 -5.01
N ILE A 57 4.35 -14.39 -4.18
CA ILE A 57 5.63 -13.81 -3.81
C ILE A 57 6.33 -14.81 -2.88
N ASN A 58 7.23 -15.63 -3.42
CA ASN A 58 8.04 -16.60 -2.68
C ASN A 58 9.12 -15.93 -1.80
N THR A 59 8.79 -14.92 -0.99
CA THR A 59 9.76 -14.26 -0.10
C THR A 59 10.08 -15.03 1.18
N ARG A 60 9.45 -16.20 1.41
CA ARG A 60 9.63 -17.01 2.62
C ARG A 60 10.58 -18.21 2.49
N ARG A 61 11.13 -18.53 1.31
CA ARG A 61 11.88 -19.79 1.09
C ARG A 61 13.40 -19.68 0.93
N GLU A 62 13.99 -18.50 0.87
CA GLU A 62 15.44 -18.37 0.57
C GLU A 62 16.32 -18.04 1.80
N ARG A 63 15.81 -18.27 3.02
CA ARG A 63 16.58 -18.18 4.27
C ARG A 63 16.29 -19.37 5.19
N ARG A 64 16.45 -20.59 4.69
CA ARG A 64 16.67 -21.78 5.53
C ARG A 64 17.89 -22.52 5.03
#